data_AF-A0A9P1P273-F1
#
_entry.id   AF-A0A9P1P273-F1
#
_cell.length_a   1.000
_cell.length_b   1.000
_cell.length_c   1.000
_cell.angle_alpha   90.00
_cell.angle_beta   90.00
_cell.angle_gamma   90.00
#
_symmetry.space_group_name_H-M   'P 1'
#
loop_
_entity.id
_entity.type
_entity.pdbx_description
1 polymer ?
#
loop_
_entity_poly.entity_id
_entity_poly.type
_entity_poly.pdbx_seq_one_letter_code
_entity_poly.pdbx_strand_id
1 'polypeptide(L)'
;MLTKEIHNFGNIYTLSECEIEKFETLEELFEEEENYILSLKNDYDLEIREDLLILFVQMYLLRFAIPYFQLTHNQFPDRANVSFLKKILYFCLIGRFIDDLVDSDSQLFKTYESILLYQKYYPRLTSLLSRDDREKFDRYLFESTRYKSPLIENKINFSDISNDVYYRIKYFFCAAENYNSVHQEKLIKYTVILLGGLDLNDLISDGYRQKSSTVISNNAYHKYYNDEGKLLLDQALLNYYQSLRLIIQQETNQLIQYCQKKNLFYTKNILKSTQ
;
A
#
# COMPACT_ATOMS: atom_id res chain seq x y z
N MET A 1 -30.24 -0.52 10.81
CA MET A 1 -29.30 -0.13 9.75
C MET A 1 -28.61 -1.40 9.31
N LEU A 2 -28.76 -1.81 8.06
CA LEU A 2 -28.13 -3.02 7.53
C LEU A 2 -26.64 -2.74 7.28
N THR A 3 -25.78 -3.63 7.77
CA THR A 3 -24.33 -3.57 7.57
C THR A 3 -23.83 -4.95 7.19
N LYS A 4 -22.96 -5.05 6.17
CA LYS A 4 -22.25 -6.28 5.79
C LYS A 4 -20.82 -6.17 6.30
N GLU A 5 -20.31 -7.24 6.89
CA GLU A 5 -18.92 -7.36 7.30
C GLU A 5 -18.15 -8.16 6.25
N ILE A 6 -17.05 -7.58 5.76
CA ILE A 6 -16.08 -8.28 4.92
C ILE A 6 -14.93 -8.69 5.83
N HIS A 7 -14.72 -10.00 5.95
CA HIS A 7 -13.58 -10.56 6.67
C HIS A 7 -12.43 -10.74 5.69
N ASN A 8 -11.35 -9.99 5.88
CA ASN A 8 -10.11 -10.20 5.13
C ASN A 8 -8.91 -10.07 6.07
N PHE A 9 -8.17 -11.18 6.20
CA PHE A 9 -6.92 -11.27 6.95
C PHE A 9 -7.01 -10.72 8.39
N GLY A 10 -7.98 -11.21 9.17
CA GLY A 10 -8.19 -10.78 10.55
C GLY A 10 -8.74 -9.36 10.71
N ASN A 11 -8.96 -8.63 9.61
CA ASN A 11 -9.63 -7.34 9.60
C ASN A 11 -11.11 -7.52 9.22
N ILE A 12 -11.94 -6.69 9.84
CA ILE A 12 -13.37 -6.60 9.55
C ILE A 12 -13.61 -5.24 8.92
N TYR A 13 -14.01 -5.23 7.64
CA TYR A 13 -14.42 -4.02 6.95
C TYR A 13 -15.93 -3.97 6.89
N THR A 14 -16.52 -2.94 7.47
CA THR A 14 -17.98 -2.75 7.45
C THR A 14 -18.38 -1.94 6.22
N LEU A 15 -19.41 -2.39 5.52
CA LEU A 15 -20.10 -1.66 4.46
C LEU A 15 -21.40 -1.05 4.98
N SER A 16 -21.74 0.14 4.47
CA SER A 16 -23.08 0.70 4.61
C SER A 16 -24.05 0.06 3.61
N GLU A 17 -25.36 0.16 3.86
CA GLU A 17 -26.41 -0.43 3.02
C GLU A 17 -26.26 -0.09 1.52
N CYS A 18 -25.92 1.15 1.18
CA CYS A 18 -25.70 1.56 -0.22
C CYS A 18 -24.37 1.07 -0.82
N GLU A 19 -23.41 0.69 0.01
CA GLU A 19 -22.14 0.10 -0.44
C GLU A 19 -22.25 -1.41 -0.63
N ILE A 20 -23.20 -2.09 0.04
CA ILE A 20 -23.41 -3.54 -0.09
C ILE A 20 -23.75 -3.92 -1.53
N GLU A 21 -24.80 -3.30 -2.09
CA GLU A 21 -25.25 -3.60 -3.45
C GLU A 21 -24.13 -3.37 -4.47
N LYS A 22 -23.37 -2.27 -4.30
CA LYS A 22 -22.25 -1.94 -5.18
C LYS A 22 -21.09 -2.92 -5.03
N PHE A 23 -20.77 -3.33 -3.81
CA PHE A 23 -19.71 -4.29 -3.54
C PHE A 23 -20.02 -5.65 -4.15
N GLU A 24 -21.27 -6.10 -4.08
CA GLU A 24 -21.71 -7.36 -4.70
C GLU A 24 -21.49 -7.34 -6.23
N THR A 25 -21.66 -6.19 -6.88
CA THR A 25 -21.33 -6.07 -8.31
C THR A 25 -19.83 -6.18 -8.64
N LEU A 26 -18.96 -6.13 -7.63
CA LEU A 26 -17.51 -6.27 -7.79
C LEU A 26 -17.04 -7.70 -7.51
N GLU A 27 -17.87 -8.61 -6.98
CA GLU A 27 -17.46 -9.99 -6.67
C GLU A 27 -16.91 -10.71 -7.92
N GLU A 28 -17.51 -10.47 -9.10
CA GLU A 28 -16.99 -10.96 -10.40
C GLU A 28 -15.53 -10.53 -10.66
N LEU A 29 -15.15 -9.30 -10.26
CA LEU A 29 -13.78 -8.80 -10.41
C LEU A 29 -12.80 -9.53 -9.48
N PHE A 30 -13.20 -9.80 -8.23
CA PHE A 30 -12.36 -10.54 -7.29
C PHE A 30 -12.10 -11.95 -7.83
N GLU A 31 -13.17 -12.66 -8.21
CA GLU A 31 -13.07 -14.00 -8.77
C GLU A 31 -12.22 -14.04 -10.05
N GLU A 32 -12.38 -13.06 -10.95
CA GLU A 32 -11.60 -13.02 -12.19
C GLU A 32 -10.09 -12.90 -11.92
N GLU A 33 -9.68 -11.98 -11.04
CA GLU A 33 -8.26 -11.73 -10.75
C GLU A 33 -7.64 -12.83 -9.86
N GLU A 34 -8.42 -13.41 -8.94
CA GLU A 34 -8.02 -14.59 -8.17
C GLU A 34 -7.81 -15.81 -9.07
N ASN A 35 -8.77 -16.11 -9.95
CA ASN A 35 -8.64 -17.21 -10.90
C ASN A 35 -7.45 -16.99 -11.84
N TYR A 36 -7.20 -15.75 -12.25
CA TYR A 36 -6.06 -15.45 -13.11
C TYR A 36 -4.71 -15.67 -12.40
N ILE A 37 -4.53 -15.18 -11.17
CA ILE A 37 -3.26 -15.37 -10.47
C ILE A 37 -3.01 -16.85 -10.15
N LEU A 38 -4.07 -17.62 -9.83
CA LEU A 38 -3.99 -19.07 -9.62
C LEU A 38 -3.71 -19.83 -10.91
N SER A 39 -4.27 -19.39 -12.04
CA SER A 39 -3.93 -20.01 -13.33
C SER A 39 -2.45 -19.83 -13.64
N LEU A 40 -1.89 -18.64 -13.41
CA LEU A 40 -0.44 -18.42 -13.54
C LEU A 40 0.37 -19.30 -12.59
N LYS A 41 -0.09 -19.46 -11.35
CA LYS A 41 0.55 -20.38 -10.40
C LYS A 41 0.65 -21.80 -10.95
N ASN A 42 -0.46 -22.31 -11.51
CA ASN A 42 -0.53 -23.66 -12.04
C ASN A 42 0.23 -23.84 -13.35
N ASP A 43 0.13 -22.88 -14.27
CA ASP A 43 0.77 -22.92 -15.59
C ASP A 43 2.31 -22.82 -15.49
N TYR A 44 2.82 -22.16 -14.44
CA TYR A 44 4.25 -21.89 -14.25
C TYR A 44 4.86 -22.57 -13.02
N ASP A 45 4.10 -23.44 -12.35
CA ASP A 45 4.51 -24.17 -11.14
C ASP A 45 5.16 -23.23 -10.09
N LEU A 46 4.49 -22.12 -9.80
CA LEU A 46 4.94 -21.19 -8.77
C LEU A 46 4.83 -21.87 -7.40
N GLU A 47 5.87 -21.76 -6.58
CA GLU A 47 6.00 -22.38 -5.26
C GLU A 47 5.22 -21.63 -4.19
N ILE A 48 4.91 -20.34 -4.40
CA ILE A 48 4.10 -19.57 -3.46
C ILE A 48 2.72 -20.21 -3.26
N ARG A 49 2.23 -20.20 -2.01
CA ARG A 49 0.95 -20.80 -1.65
C ARG A 49 -0.23 -20.07 -2.31
N GLU A 50 -1.23 -20.85 -2.73
CA GLU A 50 -2.46 -20.34 -3.37
C GLU A 50 -3.22 -19.34 -2.49
N ASP A 51 -3.35 -19.65 -1.20
CA ASP A 51 -4.06 -18.79 -0.27
C ASP A 51 -3.38 -17.42 -0.12
N LEU A 52 -2.05 -17.37 -0.15
CA LEU A 52 -1.31 -16.11 -0.13
C LEU A 52 -1.55 -15.28 -1.41
N LEU A 53 -1.60 -15.92 -2.59
CA LEU A 53 -1.88 -15.25 -3.85
C LEU A 53 -3.27 -14.60 -3.87
N ILE A 54 -4.30 -15.36 -3.47
CA ILE A 54 -5.67 -14.86 -3.33
C ILE A 54 -5.70 -13.69 -2.36
N LEU A 55 -5.04 -13.83 -1.21
CA LEU A 55 -4.97 -12.78 -0.21
C LEU A 55 -4.31 -11.51 -0.74
N PHE A 56 -3.28 -11.58 -1.58
CA PHE A 56 -2.68 -10.39 -2.18
C PHE A 56 -3.65 -9.65 -3.09
N VAL A 57 -4.36 -10.37 -3.96
CA VAL A 57 -5.37 -9.78 -4.86
C VAL A 57 -6.45 -9.09 -4.02
N GLN A 58 -7.01 -9.80 -3.05
CA GLN A 58 -8.06 -9.28 -2.17
C GLN A 58 -7.56 -8.08 -1.36
N MET A 59 -6.39 -8.16 -0.76
CA MET A 59 -5.81 -7.09 0.05
C MET A 59 -5.57 -5.83 -0.80
N TYR A 60 -5.00 -5.95 -2.00
CA TYR A 60 -4.75 -4.78 -2.85
C TYR A 60 -6.04 -4.15 -3.37
N LEU A 61 -7.05 -4.95 -3.72
CA LEU A 61 -8.37 -4.42 -4.08
C LEU A 61 -9.04 -3.72 -2.90
N LEU A 62 -9.12 -4.40 -1.75
CA LEU A 62 -9.86 -3.93 -0.57
C LEU A 62 -9.17 -2.78 0.16
N ARG A 63 -7.83 -2.81 0.32
CA ARG A 63 -7.10 -1.79 1.11
C ARG A 63 -6.53 -0.65 0.27
N PHE A 64 -6.36 -0.84 -1.04
CA PHE A 64 -5.77 0.17 -1.91
C PHE A 64 -6.70 0.60 -3.05
N ALA A 65 -7.17 -0.30 -3.91
CA ALA A 65 -7.93 0.09 -5.11
C ALA A 65 -9.28 0.77 -4.78
N ILE A 66 -10.10 0.18 -3.90
CA ILE A 66 -11.39 0.77 -3.49
C ILE A 66 -11.17 2.10 -2.76
N PRO A 67 -10.28 2.22 -1.75
CA PRO A 67 -10.00 3.50 -1.11
C PRO A 67 -9.42 4.56 -2.02
N TYR A 68 -8.57 4.18 -2.98
CA TYR A 68 -8.09 5.07 -4.03
C TYR A 68 -9.25 5.69 -4.77
N PHE A 69 -10.18 4.86 -5.23
CA PHE A 69 -11.37 5.31 -5.94
C PHE A 69 -12.24 6.21 -5.06
N GLN A 70 -12.53 5.82 -3.81
CA GLN A 70 -13.32 6.63 -2.88
C GLN A 70 -12.69 7.99 -2.61
N LEU A 71 -11.38 8.06 -2.42
CA LEU A 71 -10.68 9.32 -2.12
C LEU A 71 -10.58 10.25 -3.32
N THR A 72 -10.59 9.71 -4.54
CA THR A 72 -10.48 10.49 -5.79
C THR A 72 -11.83 10.86 -6.40
N HIS A 73 -12.88 10.05 -6.17
CA HIS A 73 -14.21 10.24 -6.76
C HIS A 73 -15.31 10.56 -5.72
N ASN A 74 -14.98 10.52 -4.43
CA ASN A 74 -15.92 10.71 -3.31
C ASN A 74 -17.15 9.77 -3.34
N GLN A 75 -17.02 8.55 -3.86
CA GLN A 75 -18.09 7.56 -3.90
C GLN A 75 -17.53 6.15 -3.88
N PHE A 76 -18.35 5.18 -3.47
CA PHE A 76 -17.99 3.76 -3.56
C PHE A 76 -18.06 3.27 -5.02
N PRO A 77 -17.07 2.49 -5.49
CA PRO A 77 -17.04 2.01 -6.87
C PRO A 77 -18.14 0.98 -7.15
N ASP A 78 -18.53 0.89 -8.42
CA ASP A 78 -19.43 -0.14 -8.94
C ASP A 78 -18.83 -0.82 -10.18
N ARG A 79 -19.61 -1.69 -10.84
CA ARG A 79 -19.19 -2.42 -12.06
C ARG A 79 -18.62 -1.52 -13.16
N ALA A 80 -19.09 -0.28 -13.31
CA ALA A 80 -18.57 0.63 -14.33
C ALA A 80 -17.12 1.07 -14.04
N ASN A 81 -16.63 0.85 -12.82
CA ASN A 81 -15.30 1.26 -12.37
C ASN A 81 -14.28 0.11 -12.38
N VAL A 82 -14.65 -1.09 -12.81
CA VAL A 82 -13.77 -2.28 -12.82
C VAL A 82 -12.44 -2.03 -13.50
N SER A 83 -12.43 -1.37 -14.67
CA SER A 83 -11.19 -1.03 -15.39
C SER A 83 -10.24 -0.15 -14.55
N PHE A 84 -10.79 0.79 -13.77
CA PHE A 84 -10.00 1.62 -12.85
C PHE A 84 -9.46 0.78 -11.69
N LEU A 85 -10.28 -0.07 -11.08
CA LEU A 85 -9.85 -0.92 -9.96
C LEU A 85 -8.73 -1.89 -10.38
N LYS A 86 -8.85 -2.51 -11.56
CA LYS A 86 -7.79 -3.35 -12.14
C LYS A 86 -6.50 -2.58 -12.35
N LYS A 87 -6.58 -1.36 -12.88
CA LYS A 87 -5.41 -0.49 -13.06
C LYS A 87 -4.66 -0.28 -11.74
N ILE A 88 -5.38 0.04 -10.66
CA ILE A 88 -4.76 0.26 -9.35
C ILE A 88 -4.22 -1.06 -8.75
N LEU A 89 -4.97 -2.16 -8.86
CA LEU A 89 -4.49 -3.49 -8.47
C LEU A 89 -3.17 -3.84 -9.17
N TYR A 90 -3.08 -3.61 -10.47
CA TYR A 90 -1.88 -3.93 -11.24
C TYR A 90 -0.70 -3.03 -10.90
N PHE A 91 -0.92 -1.75 -10.57
CA PHE A 91 0.14 -0.92 -10.00
C PHE A 91 0.71 -1.53 -8.72
N CYS A 92 -0.15 -2.00 -7.81
CA CYS A 92 0.28 -2.65 -6.57
C CYS A 92 1.05 -3.95 -6.83
N LEU A 93 0.50 -4.85 -7.65
CA LEU A 93 1.11 -6.15 -7.96
C LEU A 93 2.48 -5.99 -8.64
N ILE A 94 2.56 -5.14 -9.68
CA ILE A 94 3.82 -4.87 -10.37
C ILE A 94 4.84 -4.26 -9.42
N GLY A 95 4.42 -3.31 -8.57
CA GLY A 95 5.26 -2.76 -7.51
C GLY A 95 5.86 -3.85 -6.63
N ARG A 96 5.02 -4.76 -6.11
CA ARG A 96 5.47 -5.88 -5.27
C ARG A 96 6.45 -6.81 -5.97
N PHE A 97 6.18 -7.15 -7.24
CA PHE A 97 7.08 -8.02 -8.00
C PHE A 97 8.44 -7.37 -8.22
N ILE A 98 8.47 -6.06 -8.43
CA ILE A 98 9.72 -5.30 -8.57
C ILE A 98 10.43 -5.18 -7.22
N ASP A 99 9.71 -4.91 -6.14
CA ASP A 99 10.27 -4.87 -4.79
C ASP A 99 11.00 -6.18 -4.46
N ASP A 100 10.43 -7.35 -4.78
CA ASP A 100 11.11 -8.65 -4.60
C ASP A 100 12.43 -8.79 -5.39
N LEU A 101 12.57 -8.07 -6.51
CA LEU A 101 13.77 -8.12 -7.35
C LEU A 101 14.86 -7.15 -6.88
N VAL A 102 14.48 -6.04 -6.24
CA VAL A 102 15.42 -4.97 -5.86
C VAL A 102 15.69 -4.93 -4.36
N ASP A 103 14.76 -5.42 -3.55
CA ASP A 103 14.86 -5.55 -2.10
C ASP A 103 15.07 -7.03 -1.72
N SER A 104 16.10 -7.25 -0.91
CA SER A 104 16.49 -8.58 -0.43
C SER A 104 15.86 -8.96 0.90
N ASP A 105 15.23 -8.01 1.60
CA ASP A 105 14.81 -8.20 2.99
C ASP A 105 13.36 -8.68 3.14
N SER A 106 12.50 -8.38 2.17
CA SER A 106 11.06 -8.65 2.24
C SER A 106 10.52 -9.60 1.15
N GLN A 107 11.36 -10.39 0.48
CA GLN A 107 10.98 -11.22 -0.67
C GLN A 107 9.82 -12.18 -0.34
N LEU A 108 8.73 -12.04 -1.09
CA LEU A 108 7.55 -12.91 -0.99
C LEU A 108 7.56 -14.02 -2.03
N PHE A 109 8.05 -13.69 -3.22
CA PHE A 109 8.22 -14.56 -4.37
C PHE A 109 9.72 -14.81 -4.58
N LYS A 110 10.05 -15.96 -5.17
CA LYS A 110 11.38 -16.19 -5.73
C LYS A 110 11.61 -15.25 -6.91
N THR A 111 12.87 -14.91 -7.17
CA THR A 111 13.24 -14.01 -8.26
C THR A 111 12.63 -14.39 -9.61
N TYR A 112 12.62 -15.67 -9.98
CA TYR A 112 12.03 -16.10 -11.24
C TYR A 112 10.50 -15.94 -11.27
N GLU A 113 9.82 -16.15 -10.14
CA GLU A 113 8.38 -15.98 -10.01
C GLU A 113 8.00 -14.51 -10.17
N SER A 114 8.73 -13.59 -9.54
CA SER A 114 8.54 -12.15 -9.70
C SER A 114 8.73 -11.70 -11.14
N ILE A 115 9.75 -12.21 -11.84
CA ILE A 115 9.97 -11.91 -13.27
C ILE A 115 8.78 -12.41 -14.10
N LEU A 116 8.33 -13.65 -13.87
CA LEU A 116 7.20 -14.22 -14.62
C LEU A 116 5.91 -13.44 -14.36
N LEU A 117 5.58 -13.17 -13.10
CA LEU A 117 4.39 -12.42 -12.73
C LEU A 117 4.42 -10.99 -13.28
N TYR A 118 5.57 -10.32 -13.22
CA TYR A 118 5.77 -9.02 -13.89
C TYR A 118 5.49 -9.11 -15.39
N GLN A 119 6.05 -10.10 -16.09
CA GLN A 119 5.84 -10.29 -17.53
C GLN A 119 4.37 -10.55 -17.91
N LYS A 120 3.55 -11.06 -16.97
CA LYS A 120 2.13 -11.35 -17.20
C LYS A 120 1.22 -10.19 -16.85
N TYR A 121 1.47 -9.50 -15.74
CA TYR A 121 0.67 -8.37 -15.30
C TYR A 121 1.03 -7.05 -16.00
N TYR A 122 2.29 -6.84 -16.39
CA TYR A 122 2.71 -5.62 -17.07
C TYR A 122 1.93 -5.38 -18.39
N PRO A 123 1.81 -6.35 -19.32
CA PRO A 123 0.99 -6.16 -20.53
C PRO A 123 -0.48 -5.82 -20.22
N ARG A 124 -1.07 -6.47 -19.20
CA ARG A 124 -2.44 -6.19 -18.74
C ARG A 124 -2.60 -4.78 -18.19
N LEU A 125 -1.61 -4.26 -17.48
CA LEU A 125 -1.61 -2.86 -17.08
C LEU A 125 -1.50 -1.94 -18.30
N THR A 126 -0.55 -2.19 -19.19
CA THR A 126 -0.31 -1.31 -20.33
C THR A 126 -1.51 -1.19 -21.27
N SER A 127 -2.36 -2.22 -21.37
CA SER A 127 -3.59 -2.14 -22.18
C SER A 127 -4.67 -1.23 -21.55
N LEU A 128 -4.55 -0.90 -20.26
CA LEU A 128 -5.44 0.01 -19.53
C LEU A 128 -4.90 1.45 -19.44
N LEU A 129 -3.67 1.68 -19.89
CA LEU A 129 -3.01 2.99 -19.84
C LEU A 129 -2.98 3.65 -21.21
N SER A 130 -3.07 4.98 -21.21
CA SER A 130 -2.66 5.76 -22.38
C SER A 130 -1.14 5.65 -22.57
N ARG A 131 -0.65 6.03 -23.75
CA ARG A 131 0.80 6.06 -24.01
C ARG A 131 1.54 6.94 -22.98
N ASP A 132 1.01 8.13 -22.72
CA ASP A 132 1.63 9.10 -21.80
C ASP A 132 1.61 8.58 -20.35
N ASP A 133 0.50 7.95 -19.93
CA ASP A 133 0.41 7.35 -18.60
C ASP A 133 1.37 6.17 -18.43
N ARG A 134 1.58 5.37 -19.49
CA ARG A 134 2.55 4.28 -19.48
C ARG A 134 3.98 4.81 -19.33
N GLU A 135 4.38 5.77 -20.18
CA GLU A 135 5.73 6.37 -20.12
C GLU A 135 5.98 7.00 -18.74
N LYS A 136 4.96 7.63 -18.16
CA LYS A 136 5.00 8.17 -16.79
C LYS A 136 5.13 7.07 -15.73
N PHE A 137 4.34 6.01 -15.82
CA PHE A 137 4.39 4.87 -14.91
C PHE A 137 5.79 4.23 -14.90
N ASP A 138 6.34 3.93 -16.09
CA ASP A 138 7.67 3.32 -16.24
C ASP A 138 8.76 4.20 -15.60
N ARG A 139 8.69 5.52 -15.82
CA ARG A 139 9.61 6.48 -15.19
C ARG A 139 9.49 6.46 -13.67
N TYR A 140 8.28 6.50 -13.12
CA TYR A 140 8.08 6.50 -11.67
C TYR A 140 8.47 5.18 -11.02
N LEU A 141 8.26 4.06 -11.68
CA LEU A 141 8.71 2.76 -11.21
C LEU A 141 10.24 2.72 -11.12
N PHE A 142 10.93 3.22 -12.14
CA PHE A 142 12.38 3.31 -12.14
C PHE A 142 12.93 4.30 -11.09
N GLU A 143 12.30 5.45 -10.91
CA GLU A 143 12.67 6.40 -9.84
C GLU A 143 12.50 5.76 -8.45
N SER A 144 11.41 5.01 -8.25
CA SER A 144 11.08 4.35 -6.99
C SER A 144 12.11 3.28 -6.63
N THR A 145 12.51 2.43 -7.57
CA THR A 145 13.52 1.37 -7.34
C THR A 145 14.92 1.89 -7.01
N ARG A 146 15.21 3.15 -7.36
CA ARG A 146 16.49 3.81 -7.07
C ARG A 146 16.44 4.69 -5.84
N TYR A 147 15.25 4.90 -5.29
CA TYR A 147 15.08 5.77 -4.14
C TYR A 147 15.75 5.15 -2.91
N LYS A 148 16.49 5.98 -2.19
CA LYS A 148 17.10 5.61 -0.91
C LYS A 148 16.50 6.51 0.16
N SER A 149 15.89 5.90 1.16
CA SER A 149 15.32 6.60 2.30
C SER A 149 16.35 7.50 2.96
N PRO A 150 16.07 8.80 3.12
CA PRO A 150 17.04 9.73 3.67
C PRO A 150 17.32 9.45 5.15
N LEU A 151 18.54 9.77 5.58
CA LEU A 151 18.83 9.90 7.01
C LEU A 151 18.38 11.29 7.48
N ILE A 152 17.61 11.32 8.56
CA ILE A 152 17.22 12.56 9.23
C ILE A 152 17.90 12.57 10.59
N GLU A 153 18.67 13.60 10.91
CA GLU A 153 19.36 13.68 12.21
C GLU A 153 18.43 14.20 13.32
N ASN A 154 17.41 14.97 12.93
CA ASN A 154 16.44 15.57 13.84
C ASN A 154 15.26 14.64 14.14
N LYS A 155 14.29 15.14 14.92
CA LYS A 155 13.03 14.44 15.17
C LYS A 155 12.23 14.36 13.86
N ILE A 156 11.87 13.14 13.46
CA ILE A 156 11.01 12.89 12.30
C ILE A 156 9.63 13.53 12.50
N ASN A 157 9.11 14.13 11.44
CA ASN A 157 7.73 14.61 11.35
C ASN A 157 6.95 13.81 10.28
N PHE A 158 5.64 14.05 10.16
CA PHE A 158 4.82 13.31 9.19
C PHE A 158 5.22 13.55 7.73
N SER A 159 5.68 14.76 7.38
CA SER A 159 6.10 15.07 6.01
C SER A 159 7.33 14.27 5.59
N ASP A 160 8.21 13.94 6.54
CA ASP A 160 9.38 13.09 6.28
C ASP A 160 8.93 11.67 5.91
N ILE A 161 8.02 11.07 6.70
CA ILE A 161 7.42 9.76 6.44
C ILE A 161 6.65 9.79 5.11
N SER A 162 5.90 10.88 4.89
CA SER A 162 5.09 11.05 3.70
C SER A 162 5.94 11.10 2.43
N ASN A 163 7.05 11.84 2.45
CA ASN A 163 7.95 11.93 1.31
C ASN A 163 8.62 10.58 1.04
N ASP A 164 9.11 9.92 2.09
CA ASP A 164 9.73 8.60 1.97
C ASP A 164 8.79 7.59 1.31
N VAL A 165 7.59 7.40 1.86
CA VAL A 165 6.57 6.50 1.29
C VAL A 165 6.19 6.94 -0.12
N TYR A 166 5.93 8.23 -0.35
CA TYR A 166 5.54 8.73 -1.67
C TYR A 166 6.57 8.37 -2.75
N TYR A 167 7.86 8.58 -2.48
CA TYR A 167 8.91 8.28 -3.46
C TYR A 167 9.16 6.79 -3.63
N ARG A 168 9.02 5.97 -2.58
CA ARG A 168 9.16 4.50 -2.66
C ARG A 168 8.09 3.84 -3.54
N ILE A 169 6.90 4.42 -3.62
CA ILE A 169 5.78 3.87 -4.40
C ILE A 169 5.18 4.90 -5.36
N LYS A 170 6.00 5.78 -5.91
CA LYS A 170 5.53 6.93 -6.71
C LYS A 170 4.66 6.51 -7.89
N TYR A 171 4.96 5.35 -8.47
CA TYR A 171 4.22 4.75 -9.58
C TYR A 171 2.73 4.50 -9.26
N PHE A 172 2.39 4.23 -7.99
CA PHE A 172 1.01 4.03 -7.54
C PHE A 172 0.15 5.28 -7.73
N PHE A 173 0.74 6.47 -7.56
CA PHE A 173 0.03 7.75 -7.69
C PHE A 173 -0.10 8.24 -9.14
N CYS A 174 0.37 7.48 -10.13
CA CYS A 174 0.35 7.89 -11.54
C CYS A 174 -1.05 8.31 -12.02
N ALA A 175 -2.10 7.55 -11.66
CA ALA A 175 -3.47 7.88 -12.05
C ALA A 175 -4.04 9.10 -11.29
N ALA A 176 -3.56 9.37 -10.07
CA ALA A 176 -4.06 10.44 -9.21
C ALA A 176 -3.67 11.84 -9.72
N GLU A 177 -2.62 11.95 -10.53
CA GLU A 177 -2.17 13.25 -11.06
C GLU A 177 -3.21 13.95 -11.95
N ASN A 178 -4.17 13.18 -12.48
CA ASN A 178 -5.28 13.71 -13.28
C ASN A 178 -6.41 14.32 -12.42
N TYR A 179 -6.35 14.18 -11.10
CA TYR A 179 -7.32 14.73 -10.15
C TYR A 179 -6.79 16.02 -9.52
N ASN A 180 -7.67 16.81 -8.90
CA ASN A 180 -7.23 18.03 -8.21
C ASN A 180 -6.27 17.73 -7.03
N SER A 181 -5.50 18.74 -6.63
CA SER A 181 -4.47 18.61 -5.58
C SER A 181 -5.01 18.13 -4.23
N VAL A 182 -6.27 18.44 -3.89
CA VAL A 182 -6.90 17.99 -2.65
C VAL A 182 -7.06 16.47 -2.66
N HIS A 183 -7.53 15.88 -3.76
CA HIS A 183 -7.66 14.42 -3.88
C HIS A 183 -6.31 13.72 -3.82
N GLN A 184 -5.30 14.28 -4.51
CA GLN A 184 -3.94 13.77 -4.46
C GLN A 184 -3.39 13.78 -3.03
N GLU A 185 -3.54 14.90 -2.30
CA GLU A 185 -3.09 15.02 -0.91
C GLU A 185 -3.77 14.00 0.02
N LYS A 186 -5.08 13.78 -0.12
CA LYS A 186 -5.80 12.79 0.71
C LYS A 186 -5.42 11.36 0.39
N LEU A 187 -5.17 11.05 -0.88
CA LEU A 187 -4.68 9.74 -1.28
C LEU A 187 -3.26 9.49 -0.77
N ILE A 188 -2.35 10.45 -0.92
CA ILE A 188 -0.99 10.36 -0.36
C ILE A 188 -1.08 10.15 1.15
N LYS A 189 -1.84 11.00 1.86
CA LYS A 189 -2.03 10.86 3.32
C LYS A 189 -2.57 9.48 3.71
N TYR A 190 -3.58 8.96 3.00
CA TYR A 190 -4.12 7.63 3.23
C TYR A 190 -3.04 6.54 3.11
N THR A 191 -2.32 6.53 1.99
CA THR A 191 -1.29 5.52 1.74
C THR A 191 -0.13 5.63 2.73
N VAL A 192 0.27 6.84 3.12
CA VAL A 192 1.31 7.11 4.12
C VAL A 192 0.90 6.62 5.51
N ILE A 193 -0.38 6.79 5.89
CA ILE A 193 -0.87 6.25 7.17
C ILE A 193 -0.75 4.72 7.19
N LEU A 194 -1.15 4.05 6.10
CA LEU A 194 -1.09 2.60 6.02
C LEU A 194 0.36 2.08 6.03
N LEU A 195 1.18 2.56 5.10
CA LEU A 195 2.54 2.07 4.91
C LEU A 195 3.48 2.57 6.00
N GLY A 196 3.37 3.84 6.42
CA GLY A 196 4.14 4.37 7.54
C GLY A 196 3.81 3.69 8.87
N GLY A 197 2.59 3.17 9.05
CA GLY A 197 2.24 2.33 10.18
C GLY A 197 2.93 0.96 10.14
N LEU A 198 3.04 0.36 8.96
CA LEU A 198 3.80 -0.89 8.76
C LEU A 198 5.30 -0.66 8.96
N ASP A 199 5.85 0.39 8.36
CA ASP A 199 7.25 0.83 8.53
C ASP A 199 7.60 0.99 10.02
N LEU A 200 6.68 1.54 10.83
CA LEU A 200 6.86 1.68 12.26
C LEU A 200 6.84 0.34 13.00
N ASN A 201 6.00 -0.61 12.58
CA ASN A 201 5.94 -1.95 13.17
C ASN A 201 7.19 -2.77 12.83
N ASP A 202 7.71 -2.61 11.61
CA ASP A 202 8.89 -3.33 11.12
C ASP A 202 10.20 -2.72 11.60
N LEU A 203 10.16 -1.49 12.15
CA LEU A 203 11.28 -0.75 12.72
C LEU A 203 12.30 -1.61 13.49
N ILE A 204 11.81 -2.47 14.39
CA ILE A 204 12.65 -3.30 15.27
C ILE A 204 13.29 -4.44 14.47
N SER A 205 12.55 -5.05 13.55
CA SER A 205 13.02 -6.15 12.70
C SER A 205 14.11 -5.66 11.73
N ASP A 206 13.87 -4.52 11.10
CA ASP A 206 14.74 -3.97 10.06
C ASP A 206 16.10 -3.54 10.61
N GLY A 207 16.08 -2.97 11.80
CA GLY A 207 17.28 -2.47 12.41
C GLY A 207 18.31 -3.56 12.75
N TYR A 208 17.95 -4.84 12.76
CA TYR A 208 18.91 -5.94 12.95
C TYR A 208 19.83 -6.13 11.73
N ARG A 209 19.42 -5.69 10.53
CA ARG A 209 20.09 -6.07 9.27
C ARG A 209 20.99 -4.99 8.64
N GLN A 210 21.09 -3.78 9.22
CA GLN A 210 21.84 -2.64 8.64
C GLN A 210 21.55 -2.40 7.15
N LYS A 211 20.30 -2.63 6.73
CA LYS A 211 19.86 -2.41 5.36
C LYS A 211 18.76 -1.35 5.36
N SER A 212 18.84 -0.46 4.39
CA SER A 212 18.05 0.77 4.29
C SER A 212 16.57 0.48 4.05
N SER A 213 15.78 0.23 5.09
CA SER A 213 14.40 -0.21 4.89
C SER A 213 13.39 0.95 4.83
N THR A 214 13.51 2.02 5.62
CA THR A 214 12.59 3.17 5.61
C THR A 214 13.23 4.39 6.26
N VAL A 215 12.62 5.58 6.15
CA VAL A 215 13.08 6.75 6.92
C VAL A 215 12.98 6.54 8.45
N ILE A 216 11.99 5.76 8.90
CA ILE A 216 11.75 5.47 10.32
C ILE A 216 12.86 4.57 10.88
N SER A 217 13.19 3.50 10.16
CA SER A 217 14.24 2.56 10.55
C SER A 217 15.64 3.15 10.43
N ASN A 218 15.91 3.92 9.37
CA ASN A 218 17.18 4.63 9.21
C ASN A 218 17.41 5.59 10.39
N ASN A 219 16.42 6.40 10.78
CA ASN A 219 16.59 7.31 11.92
C ASN A 219 16.79 6.57 13.26
N ALA A 220 16.08 5.46 13.47
CA ALA A 220 16.30 4.66 14.68
C ALA A 220 17.68 4.01 14.71
N TYR A 221 18.13 3.48 13.56
CA TYR A 221 19.45 2.88 13.41
C TYR A 221 20.55 3.84 13.84
N HIS A 222 20.48 5.09 13.39
CA HIS A 222 21.51 6.07 13.70
C HIS A 222 21.48 6.61 15.14
N LYS A 223 20.38 6.45 15.88
CA LYS A 223 20.19 7.09 17.20
C LYS A 223 20.21 6.16 18.38
N TYR A 224 19.75 4.92 18.21
CA TYR A 224 19.46 4.01 19.33
C TYR A 224 20.27 2.71 19.25
N TYR A 225 21.36 2.72 18.49
CA TYR A 225 22.27 1.58 18.36
C TYR A 225 23.53 1.79 19.17
N ASN A 226 24.04 0.70 19.76
CA ASN A 226 25.35 0.71 20.41
C ASN A 226 26.49 0.54 19.40
N ASP A 227 27.73 0.64 19.88
CA ASP A 227 28.94 0.46 19.08
C ASP A 227 29.08 -0.95 18.46
N GLU A 228 28.31 -1.93 18.95
CA GLU A 228 28.24 -3.29 18.39
C GLU A 228 27.16 -3.44 17.29
N GLY A 229 26.46 -2.35 16.92
CA GLY A 229 25.40 -2.39 15.92
C GLY A 229 24.12 -3.08 16.41
N LYS A 230 23.84 -3.08 17.71
CA LYS A 230 22.60 -3.62 18.31
C LYS A 230 21.66 -2.50 18.74
N LEU A 231 20.37 -2.67 18.46
CA LEU A 231 19.29 -1.81 18.95
C LEU A 231 19.20 -1.89 20.47
N LEU A 232 19.30 -0.75 21.15
CA LEU A 232 19.10 -0.65 22.58
C LEU A 232 17.59 -0.58 22.86
N LEU A 233 17.04 -1.65 23.43
CA LEU A 233 15.65 -1.72 23.87
C LEU A 233 15.47 -0.95 25.19
N ASP A 234 15.59 0.37 25.13
CA ASP A 234 15.52 1.26 26.27
C ASP A 234 14.33 2.23 26.21
N GLN A 235 14.21 3.08 27.23
CA GLN A 235 13.14 4.07 27.29
C GLN A 235 13.21 5.10 26.15
N ALA A 236 14.40 5.38 25.61
CA ALA A 236 14.57 6.33 24.52
C ALA A 236 13.97 5.79 23.22
N LEU A 237 14.22 4.51 22.91
CA LEU A 237 13.58 3.84 21.77
C LEU A 237 12.06 3.75 21.93
N LEU A 238 11.57 3.41 23.13
CA LEU A 238 10.13 3.38 23.40
C LEU A 238 9.48 4.75 23.20
N ASN A 239 10.12 5.81 23.70
CA ASN A 239 9.65 7.19 23.51
C ASN A 239 9.67 7.58 22.04
N TYR A 240 10.69 7.16 21.28
CA TYR A 240 10.76 7.37 19.84
C TYR A 240 9.59 6.71 19.11
N TYR A 241 9.38 5.41 19.33
CA TYR A 241 8.27 4.65 18.74
C TYR A 241 6.92 5.30 19.06
N GLN A 242 6.67 5.61 20.33
CA GLN A 242 5.43 6.25 20.77
C GLN A 242 5.25 7.63 20.12
N SER A 243 6.31 8.41 19.95
CA SER A 243 6.22 9.72 19.32
C SER A 243 5.82 9.64 17.85
N LEU A 244 6.35 8.66 17.10
CA LEU A 244 5.97 8.41 15.71
C LEU A 244 4.56 7.88 15.58
N ARG A 245 4.17 6.94 16.45
CA ARG A 245 2.80 6.44 16.52
C ARG A 245 1.81 7.59 16.73
N LEU A 246 2.11 8.53 17.62
CA LEU A 246 1.26 9.69 17.87
C LEU A 246 1.18 10.62 16.65
N ILE A 247 2.27 10.83 15.93
CA ILE A 247 2.29 11.63 14.69
C ILE A 247 1.37 11.00 13.63
N ILE A 248 1.52 9.70 13.37
CA ILE A 248 0.66 8.99 12.41
C ILE A 248 -0.80 9.02 12.87
N GLN A 249 -1.06 8.77 14.16
CA GLN A 249 -2.40 8.76 14.74
C GLN A 249 -3.12 10.11 14.61
N GLN A 250 -2.41 11.23 14.77
CA GLN A 250 -2.99 12.56 14.57
C GLN A 250 -3.48 12.75 13.13
N GLU A 251 -2.69 12.31 12.15
CA GLU A 251 -3.02 12.39 10.73
C GLU A 251 -4.14 11.43 10.34
N THR A 252 -4.16 10.22 10.93
CA THR A 252 -5.27 9.27 10.83
C THR A 252 -6.58 9.89 11.29
N ASN A 253 -6.58 10.56 12.45
CA ASN A 253 -7.78 11.21 12.98
C ASN A 253 -8.29 12.33 12.05
N GLN A 254 -7.40 13.14 11.49
CA GLN A 254 -7.78 14.17 10.51
C GLN A 254 -8.39 13.55 9.24
N LEU A 255 -7.81 12.47 8.72
CA LEU A 255 -8.33 11.81 7.52
C LEU A 255 -9.67 11.12 7.79
N ILE A 256 -9.86 10.52 8.97
CA ILE A 256 -11.16 9.97 9.40
C ILE A 256 -12.23 11.06 9.40
N GLN A 257 -11.95 12.26 9.90
CA GLN A 257 -12.89 13.38 9.87
C GLN A 257 -13.24 13.80 8.43
N TYR A 258 -12.24 13.83 7.54
CA TYR A 258 -12.48 14.09 6.11
C TYR A 258 -13.41 13.03 5.50
N CYS A 259 -13.12 11.74 5.70
CA CYS A 259 -13.94 10.65 5.19
C CYS A 259 -15.37 10.69 5.75
N GLN A 260 -15.55 11.09 7.01
CA GLN A 260 -16.87 11.32 7.59
C GLN A 260 -17.62 12.44 6.87
N LYS A 261 -16.99 13.60 6.68
CA LYS A 261 -17.60 14.75 5.99
C LYS A 261 -17.97 14.44 4.53
N LYS A 262 -17.23 13.53 3.89
CA LYS A 262 -17.42 13.11 2.50
C LYS A 262 -18.22 11.82 2.34
N ASN A 263 -18.73 11.25 3.43
CA ASN A 263 -19.45 9.97 3.43
C ASN A 263 -18.67 8.79 2.80
N LEU A 264 -17.35 8.76 2.99
CA LEU A 264 -16.46 7.68 2.52
C LEU A 264 -16.37 6.60 3.61
N PHE A 265 -17.46 5.86 3.79
CA PHE A 265 -17.64 4.96 4.93
C PHE A 265 -16.63 3.80 4.93
N TYR A 266 -16.47 3.11 3.81
CA TYR A 266 -15.53 2.00 3.71
C TYR A 266 -14.06 2.41 3.96
N THR A 267 -13.55 3.45 3.30
CA THR A 267 -12.20 4.00 3.54
C THR A 267 -11.99 4.41 5.00
N LYS A 268 -12.99 5.04 5.62
CA LYS A 268 -12.97 5.38 7.04
C LYS A 268 -12.83 4.15 7.92
N ASN A 269 -13.51 3.05 7.61
CA ASN A 269 -13.45 1.84 8.42
C ASN A 269 -12.08 1.15 8.32
N ILE A 270 -11.43 1.18 7.15
CA ILE A 270 -10.04 0.71 7.02
C ILE A 270 -9.11 1.53 7.92
N LEU A 271 -9.24 2.87 7.92
CA LEU A 271 -8.43 3.73 8.79
C LEU A 271 -8.66 3.51 10.29
N LYS A 272 -9.84 3.01 10.67
CA LYS A 272 -10.13 2.65 12.06
C LYS A 272 -9.51 1.32 12.46
N SER A 273 -9.42 0.35 11.54
CA SER A 273 -8.81 -0.96 11.82
C SER A 273 -7.29 -0.88 11.94
N THR A 274 -6.68 0.25 11.56
CA THR A 274 -5.24 0.49 11.65
C THR A 274 -4.80 1.19 12.95
N GLN A 275 -5.72 1.47 13.89
CA GLN A 275 -5.44 2.12 15.18
C GLN A 275 -5.14 1.10 16.29
#